data_AF-A0A969EM57-F1
#
_entry.id   AF-A0A969EM57-F1
#
_cell.length_a   1.000
_cell.length_b   1.000
_cell.length_c   1.000
_cell.angle_alpha   90.00
_cell.angle_beta   90.00
_cell.angle_gamma   90.00
#
_symmetry.space_group_name_H-M   'P 1'
#
loop_
_entity.id
_entity.type
_entity.pdbx_description
1 polymer ?
#
loop_
_entity_poly.entity_id
_entity_poly.type
_entity_poly.pdbx_seq_one_letter_code
_entity_poly.pdbx_strand_id
1 'polypeptide(L)'
;MEWISGSFRKGWVWVVAIILALSIGFSRIYLGVHFPTDVFLGWALGIIVLILSIQLEKPVIHWIRKFGVWQKISLVFALSIVFILINALVIQTVNSSFTLPASWVQNASLAAPEEPIAPLSLSAMVTIMASAFGFISGVIWLGKKGGFSTRGTWLVRAGRFVVGIIGVMALRYGLDVLFSLVADDLSTLGYILRYIRYGTIGLWMSALAPLLFFRLRLADPAK
;
A
#
# COMPACT_ATOMS: atom_id res chain seq x y z
N MET A 1 -12.74 -17.29 3.29
CA MET A 1 -11.89 -17.05 2.10
C MET A 1 -11.83 -18.31 1.24
N GLU A 2 -12.98 -18.89 0.88
CA GLU A 2 -13.06 -19.98 -0.11
C GLU A 2 -13.09 -19.44 -1.55
N TRP A 3 -13.10 -18.10 -1.72
CA TRP A 3 -13.23 -17.44 -3.02
C TRP A 3 -11.99 -17.53 -3.92
N ILE A 4 -10.80 -17.77 -3.35
CA ILE A 4 -9.55 -17.89 -4.13
C ILE A 4 -9.38 -19.31 -4.68
N SER A 5 -9.96 -20.34 -4.04
CA SER A 5 -9.74 -21.72 -4.44
C SER A 5 -10.60 -22.18 -5.64
N GLY A 6 -11.68 -21.47 -5.98
CA GLY A 6 -12.60 -21.87 -7.05
C GLY A 6 -12.21 -21.41 -8.47
N SER A 7 -11.65 -20.20 -8.63
CA SER A 7 -11.40 -19.59 -9.94
C SER A 7 -9.97 -19.82 -10.48
N PHE A 8 -8.98 -19.95 -9.60
CA PHE A 8 -7.55 -20.04 -9.96
C PHE A 8 -7.04 -21.46 -10.22
N ARG A 9 -7.92 -22.48 -10.19
CA ARG A 9 -7.56 -23.87 -10.51
C ARG A 9 -7.41 -24.15 -12.00
N LYS A 10 -7.73 -23.18 -12.87
CA LYS A 10 -7.56 -23.36 -14.32
C LYS A 10 -6.08 -23.17 -14.68
N GLY A 11 -5.45 -24.21 -15.25
CA GLY A 11 -4.02 -24.20 -15.57
C GLY A 11 -3.55 -23.01 -16.41
N TRP A 12 -4.40 -22.49 -17.30
CA TRP A 12 -4.07 -21.30 -18.11
C TRP A 12 -3.83 -20.04 -17.26
N VAL A 13 -4.48 -19.89 -16.09
CA VAL A 13 -4.29 -18.72 -15.22
C VAL A 13 -2.88 -18.72 -14.65
N TRP A 14 -2.35 -19.89 -14.29
CA TRP A 14 -0.97 -20.04 -13.85
C TRP A 14 0.03 -19.74 -14.96
N VAL A 15 -0.24 -20.21 -16.19
CA VAL A 15 0.59 -19.90 -17.35
C VAL A 15 0.65 -18.39 -17.58
N VAL A 16 -0.49 -17.70 -17.60
CA VAL A 16 -0.55 -16.24 -17.76
C VAL A 16 0.18 -15.52 -16.63
N ALA A 17 -0.02 -15.93 -15.38
CA ALA A 17 0.65 -15.32 -14.23
C ALA A 17 2.18 -15.46 -14.29
N ILE A 18 2.67 -16.65 -14.67
CA ILE A 18 4.11 -16.90 -14.83
C ILE A 18 4.67 -16.06 -15.98
N ILE A 19 4.01 -16.05 -17.14
CA ILE A 19 4.43 -15.25 -18.29
C ILE A 19 4.50 -13.76 -17.92
N LEU A 20 3.49 -13.24 -17.22
CA LEU A 20 3.48 -11.85 -16.76
C LEU A 20 4.63 -11.56 -15.79
N ALA A 21 4.85 -12.42 -14.79
CA ALA A 21 5.94 -12.25 -13.83
C ALA A 21 7.32 -12.24 -14.51
N LEU A 22 7.55 -13.14 -15.46
CA LEU A 22 8.77 -13.18 -16.26
C LEU A 22 8.90 -11.94 -17.16
N SER A 23 7.82 -11.55 -17.85
CA SER A 23 7.81 -10.39 -18.75
C SER A 23 8.11 -9.10 -18.02
N ILE A 24 7.60 -8.93 -16.79
CA ILE A 24 7.91 -7.76 -15.94
C ILE A 24 9.39 -7.74 -15.59
N GLY A 25 9.98 -8.89 -15.21
CA GLY A 25 11.42 -8.97 -14.92
C GLY A 25 12.29 -8.68 -16.14
N PHE A 26 11.99 -9.27 -17.29
CA PHE A 26 12.71 -9.01 -18.54
C PHE A 26 12.58 -7.55 -19.00
N SER A 27 11.41 -6.93 -18.82
CA SER A 27 11.21 -5.51 -19.12
C SER A 27 12.18 -4.60 -18.36
N ARG A 28 12.53 -4.95 -17.11
CA ARG A 28 13.48 -4.18 -16.31
C ARG A 28 14.92 -4.28 -16.80
N ILE A 29 15.31 -5.46 -17.30
CA ILE A 29 16.64 -5.67 -17.92
C ILE A 29 16.70 -4.91 -19.24
N TYR A 30 15.65 -5.02 -20.06
CA TYR A 30 15.57 -4.35 -21.37
C TYR A 30 15.63 -2.83 -21.26
N LEU A 31 14.97 -2.23 -20.26
CA LEU A 31 15.03 -0.80 -19.99
C LEU A 31 16.39 -0.35 -19.40
N GLY A 32 17.30 -1.27 -19.11
CA GLY A 32 18.63 -0.96 -18.57
C GLY A 32 18.61 -0.41 -17.14
N VAL A 33 17.49 -0.56 -16.42
CA VAL A 33 17.31 0.00 -15.06
C VAL A 33 17.66 -0.98 -13.94
N HIS A 34 17.80 -2.27 -14.25
CA HIS A 34 18.17 -3.31 -13.29
C HIS A 34 19.16 -4.30 -13.90
N PHE A 35 20.11 -4.78 -13.10
CA PHE A 35 20.99 -5.86 -13.51
C PHE A 35 20.23 -7.20 -13.53
N PRO A 36 20.62 -8.17 -14.39
CA PRO A 36 19.99 -9.49 -14.40
C PRO A 36 19.99 -10.18 -13.03
N THR A 37 21.06 -9.99 -12.25
CA THR A 37 21.17 -10.50 -10.87
C THR A 37 20.07 -9.96 -9.96
N ASP A 38 19.71 -8.68 -10.10
CA ASP A 38 18.65 -8.05 -9.28
C ASP A 38 17.30 -8.68 -9.58
N VAL A 39 17.04 -8.98 -10.87
CA VAL A 39 15.80 -9.61 -11.32
C VAL A 39 15.70 -11.05 -10.81
N PHE A 40 16.77 -11.84 -10.93
CA PHE A 40 16.78 -13.22 -10.43
C PHE A 40 16.62 -13.30 -8.91
N LEU A 41 17.32 -12.43 -8.16
CA LEU A 41 17.15 -12.33 -6.71
C LEU A 41 15.73 -11.89 -6.33
N GLY A 42 15.15 -10.93 -7.07
CA GLY A 42 13.77 -10.51 -6.90
C GLY A 42 12.76 -11.63 -7.11
N TRP A 43 12.95 -12.47 -8.13
CA TRP A 43 12.11 -13.66 -8.35
C TRP A 43 12.27 -14.69 -7.23
N ALA A 44 13.50 -14.99 -6.81
CA ALA A 44 13.77 -15.92 -5.71
C ALA A 44 13.11 -15.46 -4.40
N LEU A 45 13.28 -14.19 -4.02
CA LEU A 45 12.63 -13.60 -2.86
C LEU A 45 11.11 -13.59 -2.98
N GLY A 46 10.58 -13.28 -4.17
CA GLY A 46 9.14 -13.33 -4.45
C GLY A 46 8.55 -14.72 -4.24
N ILE A 47 9.24 -15.78 -4.69
CA ILE A 47 8.83 -17.17 -4.48
C ILE A 47 8.84 -17.51 -2.99
N ILE A 48 9.90 -17.12 -2.25
CA ILE A 48 9.98 -17.35 -0.80
C ILE A 48 8.81 -16.67 -0.09
N VAL A 49 8.55 -15.39 -0.37
CA VAL A 49 7.44 -14.64 0.22
C VAL A 49 6.09 -15.26 -0.13
N LEU A 50 5.89 -15.73 -1.37
CA LEU A 50 4.68 -16.42 -1.79
C LEU A 50 4.47 -17.72 -1.00
N ILE A 51 5.50 -18.56 -0.90
CA ILE A 51 5.46 -19.82 -0.15
C ILE A 51 5.12 -19.55 1.32
N LEU A 52 5.83 -18.61 1.95
CA LEU A 52 5.58 -18.22 3.34
C LEU A 52 4.17 -17.69 3.53
N SER A 53 3.66 -16.88 2.61
CA SER A 53 2.30 -16.32 2.69
C SER A 53 1.24 -17.43 2.68
N ILE A 54 1.39 -18.43 1.80
CA ILE A 54 0.47 -19.58 1.71
C ILE A 54 0.56 -20.45 2.96
N GLN A 55 1.76 -20.71 3.46
CA GLN A 55 1.96 -21.54 4.66
C GLN A 55 1.45 -20.85 5.93
N LEU A 56 1.65 -19.54 6.05
CA LEU A 56 1.29 -18.76 7.22
C LEU A 56 -0.16 -18.26 7.21
N GLU A 57 -0.86 -18.26 6.06
CA GLU A 57 -2.23 -17.76 5.95
C GLU A 57 -3.17 -18.37 7.00
N LYS A 58 -3.27 -19.72 7.03
CA LYS A 58 -4.16 -20.43 7.95
C LYS A 58 -3.83 -20.19 9.42
N PRO A 59 -2.59 -20.39 9.90
CA PRO A 59 -2.26 -20.18 11.31
C PRO A 59 -2.44 -18.71 11.72
N VAL A 60 -2.04 -17.75 10.87
CA VAL A 60 -2.16 -16.32 11.15
C VAL A 60 -3.64 -15.91 11.22
N ILE A 61 -4.48 -16.34 10.27
CA ILE A 61 -5.92 -16.03 10.30
C ILE A 61 -6.59 -16.63 11.55
N HIS A 62 -6.27 -17.87 11.90
CA HIS A 62 -6.83 -18.51 13.08
C HIS A 62 -6.43 -17.76 14.36
N TRP A 63 -5.19 -17.32 14.48
CA TRP A 63 -4.70 -16.52 15.59
C TRP A 63 -5.39 -15.14 15.65
N ILE A 64 -5.40 -14.40 14.54
CA ILE A 64 -6.01 -13.06 14.44
C ILE A 64 -7.51 -13.09 14.75
N ARG A 65 -8.22 -14.17 14.41
CA ARG A 65 -9.65 -14.31 14.69
C ARG A 65 -10.00 -14.25 16.17
N LYS A 66 -9.07 -14.58 17.06
CA LYS A 66 -9.24 -14.51 18.52
C LYS A 66 -9.34 -13.08 19.03
N PHE A 67 -8.86 -12.10 18.26
CA PHE A 67 -8.84 -10.70 18.67
C PHE A 67 -10.13 -9.95 18.34
N GLY A 68 -10.51 -9.05 19.23
CA GLY A 68 -11.52 -8.04 19.00
C GLY A 68 -11.09 -7.05 17.91
N VAL A 69 -12.05 -6.28 17.39
CA VAL A 69 -11.80 -5.34 16.29
C VAL A 69 -10.75 -4.28 16.63
N TRP A 70 -10.80 -3.72 17.84
CA TRP A 70 -9.81 -2.74 18.27
C TRP A 70 -8.42 -3.35 18.46
N GLN A 71 -8.32 -4.56 19.00
CA GLN A 71 -7.05 -5.28 19.11
C GLN A 71 -6.43 -5.54 17.74
N LYS A 72 -7.25 -5.91 16.73
CA LYS A 72 -6.78 -6.07 15.35
C LYS A 72 -6.26 -4.76 14.75
N ILE A 73 -7.00 -3.66 14.94
CA ILE A 73 -6.58 -2.33 14.47
C ILE A 73 -5.28 -1.90 15.15
N SER A 74 -5.18 -2.07 16.48
CA SER A 74 -3.96 -1.77 17.24
C SER A 74 -2.78 -2.62 16.80
N LEU A 75 -2.99 -3.90 16.48
CA LEU A 75 -1.95 -4.78 15.96
C LEU A 75 -1.42 -4.29 14.61
N VAL A 76 -2.32 -3.94 13.68
CA VAL A 76 -1.93 -3.43 12.35
C VAL A 76 -1.23 -2.08 12.48
N PHE A 77 -1.70 -1.20 13.37
CA PHE A 77 -1.03 0.06 13.67
C PHE A 77 0.40 -0.20 14.18
N ALA A 78 0.55 -1.03 15.22
CA ALA A 78 1.85 -1.36 15.79
C ALA A 78 2.80 -1.95 14.75
N LEU A 79 2.34 -2.89 13.93
CA LEU A 79 3.13 -3.45 12.84
C LEU A 79 3.58 -2.37 11.85
N SER A 80 2.69 -1.47 11.43
CA SER A 80 3.03 -0.38 10.51
C SER A 80 4.13 0.54 11.09
N ILE A 81 4.07 0.84 12.39
CA ILE A 81 5.09 1.64 13.08
C ILE A 81 6.41 0.87 13.17
N VAL A 82 6.36 -0.43 13.52
CA VAL A 82 7.57 -1.28 13.58
C VAL A 82 8.29 -1.30 12.23
N PHE A 83 7.59 -1.45 11.11
CA PHE A 83 8.22 -1.39 9.79
C PHE A 83 8.87 -0.04 9.49
N ILE A 84 8.22 1.07 9.86
CA ILE A 84 8.79 2.42 9.71
C ILE A 84 10.06 2.57 10.58
N LEU A 85 10.01 2.11 11.83
CA LEU A 85 11.16 2.20 12.76
C LEU A 85 12.32 1.31 12.32
N ILE A 86 12.05 0.10 11.82
CA ILE A 86 13.09 -0.77 11.25
C ILE A 86 13.74 -0.07 10.04
N ASN A 87 12.95 0.54 9.15
CA ASN A 87 13.49 1.27 8.01
C ASN A 87 14.32 2.49 8.45
N ALA A 88 13.87 3.24 9.45
CA ALA A 88 14.63 4.34 10.03
C ALA A 88 15.96 3.88 10.64
N LEU A 89 15.96 2.76 11.33
CA LEU A 89 17.19 2.16 11.87
C LEU A 89 18.16 1.75 10.75
N VAL A 90 17.66 1.10 9.70
CA VAL A 90 18.48 0.74 8.53
C VAL A 90 19.06 1.98 7.84
N ILE A 91 18.26 3.03 7.66
CA ILE A 91 18.73 4.29 7.09
C ILE A 91 19.82 4.92 7.97
N GLN A 92 19.65 4.89 9.29
CA GLN A 92 20.63 5.41 10.23
C GLN A 92 21.97 4.67 10.14
N THR A 93 21.96 3.33 10.08
CA THR A 93 23.20 2.52 9.98
C THR A 93 23.89 2.64 8.63
N VAL A 94 23.12 2.83 7.56
CA VAL A 94 23.66 3.12 6.22
C VAL A 94 24.28 4.52 6.20
N ASN A 95 23.59 5.54 6.71
CA ASN A 95 24.08 6.92 6.74
C ASN A 95 25.40 7.08 7.51
N SER A 96 25.63 6.28 8.57
CA SER A 96 26.89 6.35 9.32
C SER A 96 28.09 5.80 8.56
N SER A 97 27.86 5.02 7.50
CA SER A 97 28.89 4.18 6.87
C SER A 97 29.01 4.41 5.35
N PHE A 98 28.00 5.00 4.72
CA PHE A 98 27.89 5.15 3.27
C PHE A 98 27.66 6.62 2.90
N THR A 99 28.54 7.15 2.05
CA THR A 99 28.37 8.45 1.42
C THR A 99 27.94 8.26 -0.03
N LEU A 100 27.01 9.11 -0.50
CA LEU A 100 26.53 9.04 -1.87
C LEU A 100 27.68 9.38 -2.84
N PRO A 101 27.94 8.54 -3.87
CA PRO A 101 28.94 8.86 -4.89
C PRO A 101 28.61 10.17 -5.62
N ALA A 102 29.58 11.08 -5.74
CA ALA A 102 29.37 12.38 -6.37
C ALA A 102 28.86 12.27 -7.82
N SER A 103 29.35 11.27 -8.57
CA SER A 103 28.89 10.97 -9.93
C SER A 103 27.40 10.59 -9.97
N TRP A 104 26.92 9.86 -8.97
CA TRP A 104 25.50 9.51 -8.86
C TRP A 104 24.65 10.74 -8.56
N VAL A 105 25.09 11.60 -7.63
CA VAL A 105 24.38 12.85 -7.28
C VAL A 105 24.27 13.77 -8.49
N GLN A 106 25.34 13.91 -9.28
CA GLN A 106 25.34 14.68 -10.52
C GLN A 106 24.38 14.09 -11.57
N ASN A 107 24.39 12.77 -11.75
CA ASN A 107 23.47 12.15 -12.71
C ASN A 107 22.00 12.27 -12.26
N ALA A 108 21.74 12.16 -10.96
CA ALA A 108 20.40 12.33 -10.39
C ALA A 108 19.87 13.75 -10.57
N SER A 109 20.70 14.78 -10.33
CA SER A 109 20.30 16.17 -10.53
C SER A 109 20.07 16.52 -12.01
N LEU A 110 20.80 15.90 -12.94
CA LEU A 110 20.56 16.04 -14.38
C LEU A 110 19.27 15.34 -14.83
N ALA A 111 18.96 14.17 -14.26
CA ALA A 111 17.79 13.38 -14.65
C ALA A 111 16.47 13.94 -14.10
N ALA A 112 16.48 14.51 -12.88
CA ALA A 112 15.31 15.09 -12.24
C ALA A 112 15.68 16.41 -11.54
N PRO A 113 15.79 17.53 -12.29
CA PRO A 113 16.29 18.81 -11.76
C PRO A 113 15.39 19.43 -10.69
N GLU A 114 14.09 19.16 -10.75
CA GLU A 114 13.08 19.76 -9.87
C GLU A 114 12.78 18.90 -8.63
N GLU A 115 13.33 17.69 -8.53
CA GLU A 115 13.07 16.80 -7.39
C GLU A 115 14.20 16.84 -6.36
N PRO A 116 13.87 16.95 -5.06
CA PRO A 116 14.88 16.89 -4.00
C PRO A 116 15.53 15.50 -3.95
N ILE A 117 16.86 15.47 -3.97
CA ILE A 117 17.66 14.24 -3.90
C ILE A 117 17.66 13.71 -2.47
N ALA A 118 16.69 12.86 -2.13
CA ALA A 118 16.55 12.25 -0.81
C ALA A 118 16.35 10.72 -0.87
N PRO A 119 17.35 9.95 -1.38
CA PRO A 119 17.23 8.50 -1.60
C PRO A 119 17.06 7.70 -0.30
N LEU A 120 17.44 8.30 0.84
CA LEU A 120 17.34 7.69 2.17
C LEU A 120 16.23 8.34 3.01
N SER A 121 15.20 8.92 2.37
CA SER A 121 14.04 9.45 3.08
C SER A 121 13.10 8.34 3.54
N LEU A 122 12.38 8.59 4.65
CA LEU A 122 11.32 7.70 5.15
C LEU A 122 10.01 7.82 4.36
N SER A 123 9.97 8.74 3.39
CA SER A 123 8.76 9.18 2.69
C SER A 123 7.96 8.01 2.10
N ALA A 124 8.63 7.12 1.35
CA ALA A 124 8.01 5.97 0.72
C ALA A 124 7.50 4.95 1.77
N MET A 125 8.32 4.63 2.76
CA MET A 125 7.96 3.65 3.79
C MET A 125 6.76 4.14 4.62
N VAL A 126 6.79 5.40 5.06
CA VAL A 126 5.67 6.03 5.77
C VAL A 126 4.40 6.01 4.94
N THR A 127 4.47 6.39 3.65
CA THR A 127 3.32 6.37 2.75
C THR A 127 2.72 4.98 2.60
N ILE A 128 3.53 3.94 2.34
CA ILE A 128 3.04 2.57 2.14
C ILE A 128 2.45 2.02 3.44
N MET A 129 3.14 2.18 4.57
CA MET A 129 2.69 1.66 5.87
C MET A 129 1.44 2.38 6.38
N ALA A 130 1.33 3.69 6.16
CA ALA A 130 0.13 4.45 6.46
C ALA A 130 -1.07 4.01 5.61
N SER A 131 -0.89 3.91 4.29
CA SER A 131 -1.95 3.44 3.39
C SER A 131 -2.39 2.02 3.73
N ALA A 132 -1.46 1.11 4.03
CA ALA A 132 -1.76 -0.25 4.45
C ALA A 132 -2.54 -0.26 5.77
N PHE A 133 -2.09 0.50 6.79
CA PHE A 133 -2.79 0.63 8.06
C PHE A 133 -4.23 1.14 7.87
N GLY A 134 -4.40 2.25 7.14
CA GLY A 134 -5.71 2.84 6.87
C GLY A 134 -6.64 1.87 6.13
N PHE A 135 -6.14 1.25 5.07
CA PHE A 135 -6.91 0.31 4.26
C PHE A 135 -7.35 -0.90 5.07
N ILE A 136 -6.41 -1.58 5.74
CA ILE A 136 -6.69 -2.79 6.51
C ILE A 136 -7.62 -2.47 7.69
N SER A 137 -7.40 -1.36 8.39
CA SER A 137 -8.27 -0.93 9.49
C SER A 137 -9.70 -0.67 9.02
N GLY A 138 -9.87 -0.03 7.86
CA GLY A 138 -11.19 0.17 7.26
C GLY A 138 -11.87 -1.14 6.85
N VAL A 139 -11.14 -2.11 6.30
CA VAL A 139 -11.68 -3.46 6.00
C VAL A 139 -12.16 -4.14 7.28
N ILE A 140 -11.35 -4.12 8.35
CA ILE A 140 -11.71 -4.74 9.64
C ILE A 140 -12.96 -4.07 10.23
N TRP A 141 -13.00 -2.74 10.20
CA TRP A 141 -14.10 -1.98 10.77
C TRP A 141 -15.40 -2.13 9.98
N LEU A 142 -15.34 -2.03 8.65
CA LEU A 142 -16.50 -2.21 7.78
C LEU A 142 -17.01 -3.65 7.83
N GLY A 143 -16.10 -4.63 7.93
CA GLY A 143 -16.45 -6.04 8.14
C GLY A 143 -17.26 -6.26 9.44
N LYS A 144 -16.92 -5.55 10.53
CA LYS A 144 -17.72 -5.57 11.77
C LYS A 144 -19.15 -5.03 11.55
N LYS A 145 -19.32 -4.09 10.63
CA LYS A 145 -20.62 -3.47 10.29
C LYS A 145 -21.43 -4.26 9.25
N GLY A 146 -21.03 -5.48 8.91
CA GLY A 146 -21.73 -6.32 7.94
C GLY A 146 -21.20 -6.19 6.51
N GLY A 147 -20.20 -5.37 6.25
CA GLY A 147 -19.56 -5.26 4.93
C GLY A 147 -20.36 -4.45 3.92
N PHE A 148 -20.10 -4.68 2.64
CA PHE A 148 -20.62 -3.89 1.52
C PHE A 148 -21.00 -4.77 0.34
N SER A 149 -22.20 -4.56 -0.22
CA SER A 149 -22.64 -5.27 -1.44
C SER A 149 -22.14 -4.58 -2.70
N THR A 150 -21.40 -5.31 -3.54
CA THR A 150 -20.93 -4.83 -4.85
C THR A 150 -21.99 -4.96 -5.95
N ARG A 151 -23.17 -5.51 -5.65
CA ARG A 151 -24.29 -5.62 -6.60
C ARG A 151 -24.87 -4.23 -6.93
N GLY A 152 -25.51 -4.13 -8.09
CA GLY A 152 -26.09 -2.87 -8.61
C GLY A 152 -25.97 -2.76 -10.13
N THR A 153 -26.73 -1.83 -10.70
CA THR A 153 -26.68 -1.48 -12.12
C THR A 153 -25.35 -0.83 -12.49
N TRP A 154 -25.03 -0.74 -13.78
CA TRP A 154 -23.79 -0.11 -14.23
C TRP A 154 -23.68 1.35 -13.75
N LEU A 155 -24.79 2.10 -13.76
CA LEU A 155 -24.85 3.50 -13.31
C LEU A 155 -24.48 3.64 -11.83
N VAL A 156 -24.98 2.73 -10.99
CA VAL A 156 -24.64 2.72 -9.57
C VAL A 156 -23.15 2.41 -9.36
N ARG A 157 -22.57 1.51 -10.15
CA ARG A 157 -21.13 1.20 -10.11
C ARG A 157 -20.28 2.39 -10.56
N ALA A 158 -20.70 3.07 -11.64
CA ALA A 158 -20.05 4.27 -12.12
C ALA A 158 -20.12 5.40 -11.08
N GLY A 159 -21.28 5.60 -10.44
CA GLY A 159 -21.45 6.58 -9.37
C GLY A 159 -20.52 6.31 -8.18
N ARG A 160 -20.39 5.05 -7.73
CA ARG A 160 -19.43 4.66 -6.69
C ARG A 160 -17.99 4.98 -7.08
N PHE A 161 -17.61 4.68 -8.33
CA PHE A 161 -16.26 4.95 -8.82
C PHE A 161 -15.95 6.45 -8.84
N VAL A 162 -16.87 7.27 -9.38
CA VAL A 162 -16.73 8.74 -9.43
C VAL A 162 -16.62 9.32 -8.02
N VAL A 163 -17.54 8.98 -7.12
CA VAL A 163 -17.51 9.46 -5.73
C VAL A 163 -16.24 8.99 -5.02
N GLY A 164 -15.82 7.74 -5.26
CA GLY A 164 -14.58 7.18 -4.72
C GLY A 164 -13.34 7.98 -5.15
N ILE A 165 -13.19 8.23 -6.46
CA ILE A 165 -12.08 9.01 -7.01
C ILE A 165 -12.10 10.44 -6.49
N ILE A 166 -13.25 11.12 -6.54
CA ILE A 166 -13.36 12.50 -6.06
C ILE A 166 -12.91 12.60 -4.61
N GLY A 167 -13.32 11.66 -3.75
CA GLY A 167 -12.89 11.64 -2.36
C GLY A 167 -11.40 11.37 -2.19
N VAL A 168 -10.81 10.46 -2.96
CA VAL A 168 -9.35 10.22 -2.95
C VAL A 168 -8.60 11.47 -3.37
N MET A 169 -9.04 12.15 -4.44
CA MET A 169 -8.40 13.38 -4.93
C MET A 169 -8.54 14.51 -3.90
N ALA A 170 -9.74 14.70 -3.34
CA ALA A 170 -9.99 15.70 -2.30
C ALA A 170 -9.11 15.48 -1.07
N LEU A 171 -9.01 14.23 -0.58
CA LEU A 171 -8.14 13.91 0.55
C LEU A 171 -6.66 14.03 0.21
N ARG A 172 -6.25 13.59 -0.98
CA ARG A 172 -4.84 13.64 -1.42
C ARG A 172 -4.37 15.08 -1.54
N TYR A 173 -5.01 15.90 -2.36
CA TYR A 173 -4.56 17.27 -2.62
C TYR A 173 -4.97 18.23 -1.50
N GLY A 174 -6.16 18.06 -0.93
CA GLY A 174 -6.64 18.92 0.16
C GLY A 174 -5.77 18.80 1.41
N LEU A 175 -5.44 17.58 1.84
CA LEU A 175 -4.53 17.40 2.99
C LEU A 175 -3.09 17.73 2.63
N ASP A 176 -2.65 17.54 1.39
CA ASP A 176 -1.30 17.95 0.94
C ASP A 176 -1.11 19.47 1.09
N VAL A 177 -2.03 20.27 0.55
CA VAL A 177 -2.00 21.74 0.70
C VAL A 177 -2.07 22.15 2.17
N LEU A 178 -2.97 21.55 2.96
CA LEU A 178 -3.10 21.91 4.38
C LEU A 178 -1.85 21.57 5.19
N PHE A 179 -1.24 20.42 4.93
CA PHE A 179 -0.09 19.94 5.71
C PHE A 179 1.22 20.60 5.28
N SER A 180 1.38 20.92 4.00
CA SER A 180 2.56 21.66 3.50
C SER A 180 2.64 23.09 4.05
N LEU A 181 1.51 23.67 4.48
CA LEU A 181 1.48 24.96 5.19
C LEU A 181 1.97 24.87 6.64
N VAL A 182 1.98 23.67 7.23
CA VAL A 182 2.28 23.45 8.65
C VAL A 182 3.72 22.97 8.85
N ALA A 183 4.22 22.08 7.98
CA ALA A 183 5.54 21.50 8.14
C ALA A 183 6.17 21.13 6.80
N ASP A 184 7.51 21.17 6.75
CA ASP A 184 8.27 20.63 5.64
C ASP A 184 8.09 19.10 5.53
N ASP A 185 8.03 18.60 4.31
CA ASP A 185 7.69 17.22 3.98
C ASP A 185 8.71 16.18 4.49
N LEU A 186 9.96 16.60 4.70
CA LEU A 186 11.05 15.76 5.22
C LEU A 186 11.27 15.93 6.73
N SER A 187 10.57 16.85 7.37
CA SER A 187 10.61 17.02 8.82
C SER A 187 9.91 15.88 9.55
N THR A 188 10.22 15.68 10.83
CA THR A 188 9.53 14.69 11.68
C THR A 188 8.02 14.93 11.71
N LEU A 189 7.59 16.20 11.81
CA LEU A 189 6.18 16.56 11.76
C LEU A 189 5.58 16.29 10.37
N GLY A 190 6.33 16.56 9.30
CA GLY A 190 5.97 16.20 7.93
C GLY A 190 5.69 14.71 7.75
N TYR A 191 6.53 13.83 8.31
CA TYR A 191 6.28 12.38 8.29
C TYR A 191 5.03 11.97 9.08
N ILE A 192 4.75 12.60 10.22
CA ILE A 192 3.52 12.35 11.00
C ILE A 192 2.29 12.78 10.18
N LEU A 193 2.31 13.97 9.60
CA LEU A 193 1.24 14.50 8.75
C LEU A 193 1.04 13.62 7.50
N ARG A 194 2.13 13.18 6.88
CA ARG A 194 2.13 12.21 5.78
C ARG A 194 1.46 10.91 6.19
N TYR A 195 1.79 10.37 7.37
CA TYR A 195 1.14 9.16 7.89
C TYR A 195 -0.37 9.36 8.05
N ILE A 196 -0.80 10.49 8.61
CA ILE A 196 -2.23 10.83 8.76
C ILE A 196 -2.91 10.93 7.38
N ARG A 197 -2.30 11.64 6.42
CA ARG A 197 -2.83 11.82 5.07
C ARG A 197 -3.07 10.49 4.37
N TYR A 198 -2.02 9.67 4.26
CA TYR A 198 -2.10 8.41 3.53
C TYR A 198 -2.90 7.32 4.27
N GLY A 199 -2.92 7.37 5.61
CA GLY A 199 -3.81 6.54 6.42
C GLY A 199 -5.27 6.88 6.21
N THR A 200 -5.61 8.17 6.14
CA THR A 200 -6.98 8.63 5.87
C THR A 200 -7.42 8.25 4.45
N ILE A 201 -6.53 8.35 3.46
CA ILE A 201 -6.81 7.87 2.09
C ILE A 201 -7.07 6.36 2.08
N GLY A 202 -6.23 5.56 2.75
CA GLY A 202 -6.45 4.11 2.86
C GLY A 202 -7.79 3.78 3.52
N LEU A 203 -8.13 4.46 4.61
CA LEU A 203 -9.40 4.30 5.32
C LEU A 203 -10.60 4.73 4.48
N TRP A 204 -10.44 5.77 3.65
CA TRP A 204 -11.46 6.21 2.70
C TRP A 204 -11.79 5.11 1.70
N MET A 205 -10.76 4.49 1.11
CA MET A 205 -10.91 3.45 0.11
C MET A 205 -11.67 2.23 0.62
N SER A 206 -11.47 1.83 1.88
CA SER A 206 -12.04 0.58 2.40
C SER A 206 -13.24 0.74 3.34
N ALA A 207 -13.47 1.93 3.93
CA ALA A 207 -14.57 2.16 4.87
C ALA A 207 -15.38 3.43 4.60
N LEU A 208 -14.74 4.60 4.51
CA LEU A 208 -15.51 5.86 4.48
C LEU A 208 -16.30 6.05 3.18
N ALA A 209 -15.73 5.69 2.02
CA ALA A 209 -16.45 5.74 0.76
C ALA A 209 -17.67 4.80 0.75
N PRO A 210 -17.56 3.52 1.16
CA PRO A 210 -18.72 2.64 1.36
C PRO A 210 -19.83 3.24 2.25
N LEU A 211 -19.48 3.88 3.37
CA LEU A 211 -20.47 4.55 4.22
C LEU A 211 -21.19 5.70 3.49
N LEU A 212 -20.44 6.47 2.70
CA LEU A 212 -21.02 7.53 1.90
C LEU A 212 -21.94 6.97 0.81
N PHE A 213 -21.61 5.82 0.22
CA PHE A 213 -22.47 5.16 -0.76
C PHE A 213 -23.81 4.75 -0.15
N PHE A 214 -23.85 4.29 1.10
CA PHE A 214 -25.11 4.02 1.80
C PHE A 214 -25.96 5.30 1.96
N ARG A 215 -25.33 6.44 2.29
CA ARG A 215 -26.04 7.73 2.42
C ARG A 215 -26.56 8.25 1.08
N LEU A 216 -25.79 8.04 0.01
CA LEU A 216 -26.16 8.46 -1.36
C LEU A 216 -27.10 7.47 -2.06
N ARG A 217 -27.56 6.41 -1.37
CA ARG A 217 -28.36 5.31 -1.95
C ARG A 217 -27.70 4.66 -3.16
N LEU A 218 -26.37 4.70 -3.18
CA LEU A 218 -25.55 4.03 -4.18
C LEU A 218 -25.21 2.60 -3.76
N ALA A 219 -25.54 2.15 -2.55
CA ALA A 219 -25.31 0.78 -2.13
C ALA A 219 -26.23 0.36 -0.98
N ASP A 220 -26.33 -0.95 -0.80
CA ASP A 220 -27.03 -1.59 0.31
C ASP A 220 -26.03 -2.29 1.24
N PRO A 221 -26.31 -2.38 2.55
CA PRO A 221 -25.55 -3.23 3.46
C PRO A 221 -25.45 -4.66 2.91
N ALA A 222 -24.30 -5.31 3.09
CA ALA A 222 -24.23 -6.73 2.79
C ALA A 222 -25.16 -7.48 3.76
N LYS A 223 -26.03 -8.34 3.22
CA LYS A 223 -26.87 -9.26 4.00
C LYS A 223 -25.99 -10.28 4.71
#